data_AF-A0A0K2RJM9-F1
#
_entry.id   AF-A0A0K2RJM9-F1
#
_cell.length_a   1.000
_cell.length_b   1.000
_cell.length_c   1.000
_cell.angle_alpha   90.00
_cell.angle_beta   90.00
_cell.angle_gamma   90.00
#
_symmetry.space_group_name_H-M   'P 1'
#
loop_
_entity.id
_entity.type
_entity.pdbx_description
1 polymer ?
#
loop_
_entity_poly.entity_id
_entity_poly.type
_entity_poly.pdbx_seq_one_letter_code
_entity_poly.pdbx_strand_id
1 'polypeptide(L)'
;MLVPKDPRREPRQDVRKLLHELSEVLRECADALINSDSTQAWHALIRGRNCQPLVDRMRQSLKASGEVATLAPAYRRHRDELTMLEESLDSIDLALRNSRVFARRLTSAINHAALTDEATDSISEVLQDTSAAVEELSLGLAEVHDGARRAHLRGARQDLADIATRLHPKMLHVQKLEGETVVMLFRPLMVDLLEAAGMDPREARDVLPSLQ
;
A
#
# COMPACT_ATOMS: atom_id res chain seq x y z
N MET A 1 12.99 -37.85 9.67
CA MET A 1 11.71 -37.53 8.99
C MET A 1 11.60 -36.01 9.02
N LEU A 2 11.84 -35.31 7.91
CA LEU A 2 11.68 -33.86 7.84
C LEU A 2 10.17 -33.56 7.92
N VAL A 3 9.72 -33.01 9.04
CA VAL A 3 8.41 -32.36 9.10
C VAL A 3 8.48 -31.17 8.14
N PRO A 4 7.59 -31.06 7.13
CA PRO A 4 7.60 -29.89 6.27
C PRO A 4 7.29 -28.67 7.12
N LYS A 5 8.09 -27.60 7.01
CA LYS A 5 7.78 -26.32 7.66
C LYS A 5 6.42 -25.81 7.15
N ASP A 6 5.67 -25.10 7.99
CA ASP A 6 4.39 -24.47 7.60
C ASP A 6 4.62 -23.60 6.35
N PRO A 7 3.99 -23.92 5.21
CA PRO A 7 4.23 -23.23 3.94
C PRO A 7 3.81 -21.75 3.98
N ARG A 8 3.01 -21.31 4.96
CA ARG A 8 2.56 -19.92 5.05
C ARG A 8 3.60 -18.98 5.66
N ARG A 9 4.61 -19.54 6.34
CA ARG A 9 5.53 -18.75 7.17
C ARG A 9 6.34 -17.75 6.36
N GLU A 10 6.89 -18.17 5.21
CA GLU A 10 7.72 -17.30 4.37
C GLU A 10 6.89 -16.22 3.67
N PRO A 11 5.78 -16.53 2.98
CA PRO A 11 4.90 -15.52 2.38
C PRO A 11 4.43 -14.44 3.36
N ARG A 12 4.07 -14.82 4.59
CA ARG A 12 3.66 -13.86 5.64
C ARG A 12 4.79 -12.96 6.13
N GLN A 13 6.02 -13.48 6.17
CA GLN A 13 7.17 -12.64 6.50
C GLN A 13 7.52 -11.68 5.37
N ASP A 14 7.35 -12.10 4.13
CA ASP A 14 7.62 -11.28 2.95
C ASP A 14 6.58 -10.17 2.80
N VAL A 15 5.29 -10.45 2.94
CA VAL A 15 4.23 -9.42 2.86
C VAL A 15 4.41 -8.36 3.95
N ARG A 16 4.79 -8.78 5.17
CA ARG A 16 5.03 -7.85 6.27
C ARG A 16 6.18 -6.89 5.99
N LYS A 17 7.27 -7.40 5.39
CA LYS A 17 8.41 -6.56 5.00
C LYS A 17 8.01 -5.59 3.89
N LEU A 18 7.30 -6.06 2.87
CA LEU A 18 6.87 -5.24 1.74
C LEU A 18 5.96 -4.09 2.18
N LEU A 19 4.95 -4.38 2.98
CA LEU A 19 4.02 -3.35 3.46
C LEU A 19 4.67 -2.40 4.45
N HIS A 20 5.63 -2.86 5.26
CA HIS A 20 6.45 -1.96 6.07
C HIS A 20 7.26 -0.99 5.21
N GLU A 21 7.93 -1.46 4.15
CA GLU A 21 8.65 -0.54 3.25
C GLU A 21 7.70 0.45 2.55
N LEU A 22 6.48 0.01 2.19
CA LEU A 22 5.48 0.91 1.61
C LEU A 22 4.98 1.95 2.62
N SER A 23 4.70 1.57 3.87
CA SER A 23 4.26 2.51 4.91
C SER A 23 5.34 3.56 5.17
N GLU A 24 6.60 3.16 5.16
CA GLU A 24 7.75 4.05 5.33
C GLU A 24 7.93 5.02 4.16
N VAL A 25 7.75 4.56 2.91
CA VAL A 25 7.75 5.45 1.74
C VAL A 25 6.68 6.55 1.87
N LEU A 26 5.48 6.19 2.33
CA LEU A 26 4.38 7.13 2.53
C LEU A 26 4.70 8.13 3.65
N ARG A 27 5.26 7.64 4.76
CA ARG A 27 5.68 8.46 5.91
C ARG A 27 6.78 9.45 5.54
N GLU A 28 7.83 8.99 4.85
CA GLU A 28 8.92 9.85 4.36
C GLU A 28 8.41 10.90 3.36
N CYS A 29 7.39 10.57 2.55
CA CYS A 29 6.74 11.54 1.66
C CYS A 29 5.95 12.61 2.43
N ALA A 30 5.27 12.25 3.52
CA ALA A 30 4.58 13.20 4.39
C ALA A 30 5.58 14.15 5.07
N ASP A 31 6.64 13.59 5.64
CA ASP A 31 7.69 14.37 6.31
C ASP A 31 8.39 15.32 5.33
N ALA A 32 8.66 14.86 4.11
CA ALA A 32 9.24 15.68 3.04
C ALA A 32 8.36 16.89 2.68
N LEU A 33 7.04 16.72 2.67
CA LEU A 33 6.09 17.81 2.43
C LEU A 33 6.14 18.84 3.56
N ILE A 34 5.98 18.40 4.81
CA ILE A 34 5.97 19.27 6.00
C ILE A 34 7.27 20.08 6.09
N ASN A 35 8.41 19.44 5.82
CA ASN A 35 9.72 20.08 5.90
C ASN A 35 10.11 20.84 4.62
N SER A 36 9.28 20.80 3.57
CA SER A 36 9.62 21.30 2.23
C SER A 36 10.97 20.75 1.72
N ASP A 37 11.28 19.48 2.02
CA ASP A 37 12.53 18.82 1.69
C ASP A 37 12.36 17.87 0.50
N SER A 38 12.72 18.36 -0.70
CA SER A 38 12.65 17.56 -1.92
C SER A 38 13.66 16.41 -1.95
N THR A 39 14.76 16.50 -1.19
CA THR A 39 15.77 15.43 -1.07
C THR A 39 15.18 14.26 -0.28
N GLN A 40 14.44 14.55 0.79
CA GLN A 40 13.71 13.53 1.55
C GLN A 40 12.66 12.81 0.68
N ALA A 41 11.90 13.54 -0.14
CA ALA A 41 10.97 12.92 -1.09
C ALA A 41 11.70 12.04 -2.13
N TRP A 42 12.91 12.44 -2.55
CA TRP A 42 13.74 11.63 -3.44
C TRP A 42 14.24 10.35 -2.74
N HIS A 43 14.59 10.40 -1.46
CA HIS A 43 14.93 9.20 -0.68
C HIS A 43 13.76 8.22 -0.61
N ALA A 44 12.53 8.69 -0.40
CA ALA A 44 11.33 7.86 -0.44
C ALA A 44 11.16 7.16 -1.80
N LEU A 45 11.42 7.87 -2.91
CA LEU A 45 11.42 7.28 -4.25
C LEU A 45 12.47 6.15 -4.39
N ILE A 46 13.69 6.37 -3.89
CA ILE A 46 14.74 5.35 -3.93
C ILE A 46 14.37 4.14 -3.07
N ARG A 47 13.80 4.36 -1.89
CA ARG A 47 13.29 3.30 -1.01
C ARG A 47 12.23 2.45 -1.72
N GLY A 48 11.24 3.09 -2.34
CA GLY A 48 10.22 2.40 -3.15
C GLY A 48 10.81 1.61 -4.33
N ARG A 49 11.87 2.10 -4.99
CA ARG A 49 12.56 1.37 -6.05
C ARG A 49 13.29 0.13 -5.54
N ASN A 50 13.85 0.20 -4.33
CA ASN A 50 14.57 -0.91 -3.71
C ASN A 50 13.64 -2.03 -3.21
N CYS A 51 12.32 -1.88 -3.31
CA CYS A 51 11.35 -2.90 -2.94
C CYS A 51 11.18 -4.00 -4.00
N GLN A 52 11.60 -3.79 -5.26
CA GLN A 52 11.39 -4.78 -6.34
C GLN A 52 11.92 -6.19 -6.01
N PRO A 53 13.15 -6.35 -5.45
CA PRO A 53 13.64 -7.68 -5.06
C PRO A 53 12.82 -8.35 -3.95
N LEU A 54 12.12 -7.57 -3.10
CA LEU A 54 11.23 -8.10 -2.08
C LEU A 54 9.93 -8.64 -2.72
N VAL A 55 9.40 -7.95 -3.72
CA VAL A 55 8.23 -8.41 -4.50
C VAL A 55 8.56 -9.72 -5.21
N ASP A 56 9.71 -9.77 -5.89
CA ASP A 56 10.14 -10.95 -6.63
C ASP A 56 10.37 -12.16 -5.70
N ARG A 57 10.91 -11.90 -4.50
CA ARG A 57 11.05 -12.93 -3.46
C ARG A 57 9.70 -13.44 -2.99
N MET A 58 8.74 -12.56 -2.70
CA MET A 58 7.42 -12.96 -2.24
C MET A 58 6.68 -13.79 -3.29
N ARG A 59 6.77 -13.42 -4.58
CA ARG A 59 6.22 -14.23 -5.68
C ARG A 59 6.80 -15.64 -5.70
N GLN A 60 8.13 -15.76 -5.51
CA GLN A 60 8.79 -17.05 -5.45
C GLN A 60 8.36 -17.87 -4.22
N SER A 61 8.26 -17.24 -3.04
CA SER A 61 7.84 -17.93 -1.82
C SER A 61 6.38 -18.38 -1.89
N LEU A 62 5.48 -17.58 -2.46
CA LEU A 62 4.09 -17.96 -2.71
C LEU A 62 3.98 -19.14 -3.68
N LYS A 63 4.70 -19.09 -4.81
CA LYS A 63 4.71 -20.20 -5.78
C LYS A 63 5.16 -21.51 -5.13
N ALA A 64 6.29 -21.50 -4.41
CA ALA A 64 6.79 -22.68 -3.72
C ALA A 64 5.80 -23.18 -2.66
N SER A 65 5.17 -22.26 -1.92
CA SER A 65 4.17 -22.58 -0.90
C SER A 65 2.90 -23.20 -1.49
N GLY A 66 2.45 -22.70 -2.64
CA GLY A 66 1.32 -23.24 -3.40
C GLY A 66 1.59 -24.65 -3.93
N GLU A 67 2.81 -24.93 -4.42
CA GLU A 67 3.24 -26.26 -4.83
C GLU A 67 3.20 -27.23 -3.63
N VAL A 68 3.71 -26.82 -2.46
CA VAL A 68 3.67 -27.62 -1.23
C VAL A 68 2.23 -27.88 -0.78
N ALA A 69 1.38 -26.85 -0.75
CA ALA A 69 -0.04 -27.00 -0.42
C ALA A 69 -0.81 -27.84 -1.45
N THR A 70 -0.26 -27.96 -2.66
CA THR A 70 -0.82 -28.81 -3.71
C THR A 70 -0.53 -30.29 -3.47
N LEU A 71 0.75 -30.60 -3.20
CA LEU A 71 1.27 -31.96 -3.08
C LEU A 71 1.01 -32.60 -1.71
N ALA A 72 0.97 -31.83 -0.62
CA ALA A 72 0.83 -32.34 0.73
C ALA A 72 -0.62 -32.24 1.25
N PRO A 73 -1.32 -33.37 1.51
CA PRO A 73 -2.70 -33.36 2.02
C PRO A 73 -2.89 -32.55 3.30
N ALA A 74 -1.89 -32.55 4.19
CA ALA A 74 -1.91 -31.83 5.46
C ALA A 74 -2.06 -30.30 5.31
N TYR A 75 -1.69 -29.74 4.15
CA TYR A 75 -1.70 -28.30 3.90
C TYR A 75 -2.75 -27.83 2.89
N ARG A 76 -3.61 -28.73 2.38
CA ARG A 76 -4.66 -28.36 1.41
C ARG A 76 -5.61 -27.27 1.92
N ARG A 77 -5.89 -27.26 3.22
CA ARG A 77 -6.71 -26.24 3.89
C ARG A 77 -6.13 -24.82 3.84
N HIS A 78 -4.85 -24.66 3.46
CA HIS A 78 -4.16 -23.37 3.39
C HIS A 78 -4.11 -22.80 1.97
N ARG A 79 -4.64 -23.51 0.96
CA ARG A 79 -4.63 -23.04 -0.43
C ARG A 79 -5.36 -21.71 -0.58
N ASP A 80 -6.57 -21.60 -0.02
CA ASP A 80 -7.37 -20.38 -0.11
C ASP A 80 -6.64 -19.17 0.50
N GLU A 81 -5.92 -19.39 1.60
CA GLU A 81 -5.11 -18.34 2.24
C GLU A 81 -3.94 -17.90 1.35
N LEU A 82 -3.24 -18.86 0.72
CA LEU A 82 -2.13 -18.57 -0.19
C LEU A 82 -2.60 -17.85 -1.46
N THR A 83 -3.75 -18.26 -2.01
CA THR A 83 -4.38 -17.59 -3.15
C THR A 83 -4.78 -16.16 -2.80
N MET A 84 -5.37 -15.93 -1.62
CA MET A 84 -5.69 -14.59 -1.14
C MET A 84 -4.42 -13.71 -1.02
N LEU A 85 -3.32 -14.25 -0.49
CA LEU A 85 -2.05 -13.50 -0.43
C LEU A 85 -1.46 -13.22 -1.82
N GLU A 86 -1.64 -14.13 -2.79
CA GLU A 86 -1.20 -13.95 -4.17
C GLU A 86 -1.98 -12.83 -4.86
N GLU A 87 -3.31 -12.81 -4.70
CA GLU A 87 -4.19 -11.73 -5.19
C GLU A 87 -3.81 -10.38 -4.54
N SER A 88 -3.62 -10.34 -3.22
CA SER A 88 -3.15 -9.13 -2.53
C SER A 88 -1.77 -8.67 -3.03
N LEU A 89 -0.85 -9.58 -3.36
CA LEU A 89 0.49 -9.22 -3.83
C LEU A 89 0.46 -8.47 -5.17
N ASP A 90 -0.44 -8.86 -6.08
CA ASP A 90 -0.55 -8.17 -7.36
C ASP A 90 -0.99 -6.71 -7.17
N SER A 91 -1.97 -6.46 -6.29
CA SER A 91 -2.37 -5.10 -5.92
C SER A 91 -1.27 -4.35 -5.14
N ILE A 92 -0.50 -5.02 -4.27
CA ILE A 92 0.64 -4.41 -3.57
C ILE A 92 1.76 -4.00 -4.54
N ASP A 93 2.06 -4.79 -5.58
CA ASP A 93 3.04 -4.40 -6.61
C ASP A 93 2.58 -3.15 -7.38
N LEU A 94 1.28 -3.06 -7.69
CA LEU A 94 0.69 -1.86 -8.30
C LEU A 94 0.80 -0.65 -7.38
N ALA A 95 0.45 -0.79 -6.09
CA ALA A 95 0.60 0.27 -5.10
C ALA A 95 2.06 0.76 -4.98
N LEU A 96 3.04 -0.16 -4.97
CA LEU A 96 4.48 0.16 -4.97
C LEU A 96 4.95 0.83 -6.27
N ARG A 97 4.35 0.52 -7.42
CA ARG A 97 4.61 1.23 -8.68
C ARG A 97 4.08 2.64 -8.61
N ASN A 98 2.83 2.79 -8.18
CA ASN A 98 2.18 4.10 -8.08
C ASN A 98 2.84 4.98 -7.02
N SER A 99 3.32 4.41 -5.90
CA SER A 99 4.05 5.17 -4.88
C SER A 99 5.35 5.77 -5.39
N ARG A 100 6.07 5.08 -6.29
CA ARG A 100 7.26 5.63 -6.97
C ARG A 100 6.90 6.77 -7.92
N VAL A 101 5.82 6.63 -8.69
CA VAL A 101 5.38 7.70 -9.59
C VAL A 101 4.96 8.94 -8.78
N PHE A 102 4.21 8.71 -7.70
CA PHE A 102 3.80 9.73 -6.73
C PHE A 102 5.00 10.43 -6.09
N ALA A 103 5.92 9.69 -5.46
CA ALA A 103 7.10 10.26 -4.79
C ALA A 103 7.96 11.09 -5.74
N ARG A 104 8.15 10.63 -6.99
CA ARG A 104 8.83 11.42 -8.02
C ARG A 104 8.12 12.74 -8.32
N ARG A 105 6.79 12.71 -8.44
CA ARG A 105 6.02 13.94 -8.68
C ARG A 105 6.06 14.86 -7.46
N LEU A 106 6.04 14.30 -6.26
CA LEU A 106 6.14 15.03 -5.01
C LEU A 106 7.46 15.80 -4.89
N THR A 107 8.59 15.16 -5.21
CA THR A 107 9.90 15.82 -5.31
C THR A 107 9.84 17.06 -6.22
N SER A 108 9.17 16.93 -7.37
CA SER A 108 8.98 18.06 -8.29
C SER A 108 8.07 19.13 -7.70
N ALA A 109 6.97 18.75 -7.05
CA ALA A 109 6.01 19.70 -6.47
C ALA A 109 6.65 20.53 -5.34
N ILE A 110 7.45 19.90 -4.48
CA ILE A 110 8.22 20.57 -3.42
C ILE A 110 9.23 21.54 -4.02
N ASN A 111 10.04 21.09 -4.99
CA ASN A 111 11.07 21.94 -5.63
C ASN A 111 10.52 23.22 -6.28
N HIS A 112 9.26 23.21 -6.73
CA HIS A 112 8.64 24.36 -7.41
C HIS A 112 7.67 25.14 -6.51
N ALA A 113 7.60 24.84 -5.20
CA ALA A 113 6.62 25.43 -4.27
C ALA A 113 5.18 25.39 -4.84
N ALA A 114 4.82 24.22 -5.36
CA ALA A 114 3.58 24.01 -6.10
C ALA A 114 2.33 23.87 -5.20
N LEU A 115 2.52 23.74 -3.90
CA LEU A 115 1.47 23.55 -2.90
C LEU A 115 1.41 24.77 -1.96
N THR A 116 0.21 25.09 -1.46
CA THR A 116 0.05 26.04 -0.35
C THR A 116 0.30 25.33 0.98
N ASP A 117 0.41 26.07 2.07
CA ASP A 117 0.61 25.50 3.40
C ASP A 117 -0.58 24.58 3.79
N GLU A 118 -1.82 25.01 3.52
CA GLU A 118 -3.02 24.22 3.82
C GLU A 118 -3.09 22.92 2.99
N ALA A 119 -2.67 22.98 1.73
CA ALA A 119 -2.60 21.80 0.88
C ALA A 119 -1.48 20.85 1.33
N THR A 120 -0.37 21.40 1.81
CA THR A 120 0.77 20.65 2.34
C THR A 120 0.35 19.88 3.59
N ASP A 121 -0.32 20.54 4.54
CA ASP A 121 -0.85 19.91 5.76
C ASP A 121 -1.85 18.81 5.42
N SER A 122 -2.83 19.09 4.55
CA SER A 122 -3.89 18.14 4.18
C SER A 122 -3.34 16.90 3.46
N ILE A 123 -2.40 17.06 2.53
CA ILE A 123 -1.79 15.92 1.82
C ILE A 123 -0.88 15.13 2.77
N SER A 124 -0.15 15.80 3.65
CA SER A 124 0.72 15.13 4.63
C SER A 124 -0.09 14.28 5.62
N GLU A 125 -1.23 14.79 6.09
CA GLU A 125 -2.17 14.04 6.94
C GLU A 125 -2.68 12.79 6.21
N VAL A 126 -3.14 12.92 4.96
CA VAL A 126 -3.58 11.78 4.14
C VAL A 126 -2.47 10.73 3.98
N LEU A 127 -1.22 11.15 3.78
CA LEU A 127 -0.08 10.24 3.66
C LEU A 127 0.24 9.52 4.97
N GLN A 128 0.19 10.21 6.10
CA GLN A 128 0.41 9.62 7.44
C GLN A 128 -0.69 8.63 7.79
N ASP A 129 -1.96 8.99 7.56
CA ASP A 129 -3.10 8.11 7.78
C ASP A 129 -3.01 6.87 6.89
N THR A 130 -2.65 7.05 5.62
CA THR A 130 -2.47 5.91 4.69
C THR A 130 -1.31 5.01 5.14
N SER A 131 -0.21 5.58 5.63
CA SER A 131 0.91 4.83 6.19
C SER A 131 0.46 3.94 7.37
N ALA A 132 -0.32 4.49 8.30
CA ALA A 132 -0.88 3.74 9.43
C ALA A 132 -1.85 2.63 8.96
N ALA A 133 -2.73 2.92 8.00
CA ALA A 133 -3.65 1.92 7.45
C ALA A 133 -2.92 0.79 6.70
N VAL A 134 -1.78 1.08 6.06
CA VAL A 134 -0.90 0.08 5.44
C VAL A 134 -0.22 -0.81 6.49
N GLU A 135 0.16 -0.26 7.64
CA GLU A 135 0.66 -1.07 8.77
C GLU A 135 -0.42 -2.02 9.31
N GLU A 136 -1.67 -1.54 9.43
CA GLU A 136 -2.81 -2.38 9.81
C GLU A 136 -3.10 -3.49 8.77
N LEU A 137 -3.01 -3.17 7.48
CA LEU A 137 -3.09 -4.15 6.39
C LEU A 137 -2.00 -5.22 6.51
N SER A 138 -0.78 -4.80 6.89
CA SER A 138 0.36 -5.68 7.12
C SER A 138 0.10 -6.67 8.25
N LEU A 139 -0.50 -6.21 9.35
CA LEU A 139 -0.92 -7.08 10.45
C LEU A 139 -1.96 -8.10 9.96
N GLY A 140 -2.96 -7.65 9.19
CA GLY A 140 -4.00 -8.53 8.64
C GLY A 140 -3.44 -9.62 7.72
N LEU A 141 -2.63 -9.28 6.72
CA LEU A 141 -2.10 -10.25 5.76
C LEU A 141 -1.05 -11.21 6.35
N ALA A 142 -0.39 -10.81 7.45
CA ALA A 142 0.58 -11.66 8.13
C ALA A 142 -0.03 -12.55 9.25
N GLU A 143 -1.30 -12.35 9.62
CA GLU A 143 -1.93 -12.98 10.78
C GLU A 143 -2.28 -14.46 10.57
N VAL A 144 -2.02 -15.27 11.60
CA VAL A 144 -2.27 -16.71 11.63
C VAL A 144 -3.71 -17.06 11.94
N HIS A 145 -4.31 -16.33 12.88
CA HIS A 145 -5.62 -16.58 13.43
C HIS A 145 -6.70 -15.88 12.60
N ASP A 146 -7.57 -16.67 11.98
CA ASP A 146 -8.63 -16.20 11.09
C ASP A 146 -9.51 -15.07 11.67
N GLY A 147 -9.81 -15.11 12.98
CA GLY A 147 -10.58 -14.08 13.65
C GLY A 147 -9.87 -12.72 13.67
N ALA A 148 -8.61 -12.71 14.11
CA ALA A 148 -7.77 -11.52 14.16
C ALA A 148 -7.44 -11.01 12.75
N ARG A 149 -7.10 -11.91 11.82
CA ARG A 149 -6.88 -11.56 10.41
C ARG A 149 -8.06 -10.78 9.82
N ARG A 150 -9.28 -11.32 9.97
CA ARG A 150 -10.47 -10.65 9.47
C ARG A 150 -10.76 -9.33 10.18
N ALA A 151 -10.38 -9.18 11.45
CA ALA A 151 -10.55 -7.91 12.16
C ALA A 151 -9.60 -6.84 11.60
N HIS A 152 -8.31 -7.16 11.48
CA HIS A 152 -7.30 -6.26 10.93
C HIS A 152 -7.60 -5.86 9.46
N LEU A 153 -7.94 -6.84 8.60
CA LEU A 153 -8.28 -6.54 7.21
C LEU A 153 -9.53 -5.66 7.08
N ARG A 154 -10.52 -5.81 7.97
CA ARG A 154 -11.67 -4.91 8.00
C ARG A 154 -11.29 -3.51 8.49
N GLY A 155 -10.45 -3.41 9.51
CA GLY A 155 -9.93 -2.13 10.03
C GLY A 155 -9.19 -1.37 8.95
N ALA A 156 -8.15 -2.00 8.36
CA ALA A 156 -7.39 -1.41 7.27
C ALA A 156 -8.27 -0.97 6.10
N ARG A 157 -9.24 -1.80 5.68
CA ARG A 157 -10.16 -1.45 4.60
C ARG A 157 -11.04 -0.26 4.94
N GLN A 158 -11.55 -0.18 6.17
CA GLN A 158 -12.37 0.93 6.63
C GLN A 158 -11.54 2.22 6.65
N ASP A 159 -10.34 2.18 7.24
CA ASP A 159 -9.44 3.34 7.33
C ASP A 159 -9.05 3.83 5.92
N LEU A 160 -8.63 2.93 5.03
CA LEU A 160 -8.32 3.25 3.64
C LEU A 160 -9.53 3.86 2.92
N ALA A 161 -10.74 3.32 3.13
CA ALA A 161 -11.94 3.83 2.50
C ALA A 161 -12.28 5.25 3.01
N ASP A 162 -12.17 5.48 4.31
CA ASP A 162 -12.40 6.79 4.92
C ASP A 162 -11.38 7.82 4.41
N ILE A 163 -10.10 7.45 4.30
CA ILE A 163 -9.07 8.29 3.68
C ILE A 163 -9.41 8.57 2.22
N ALA A 164 -9.83 7.56 1.46
CA ALA A 164 -10.15 7.67 0.03
C ALA A 164 -11.25 8.70 -0.26
N THR A 165 -12.21 8.89 0.66
CA THR A 165 -13.27 9.91 0.52
C THR A 165 -12.73 11.35 0.47
N ARG A 166 -11.53 11.59 1.01
CA ARG A 166 -10.87 12.91 1.02
C ARG A 166 -10.05 13.19 -0.24
N LEU A 167 -9.85 12.20 -1.12
CA LEU A 167 -8.94 12.30 -2.29
C LEU A 167 -9.53 13.11 -3.47
N HIS A 168 -9.88 14.37 -3.21
CA HIS A 168 -10.31 15.34 -4.20
C HIS A 168 -9.47 16.62 -4.07
N PRO A 169 -8.95 17.21 -5.17
CA PRO A 169 -8.10 18.40 -5.09
C PRO A 169 -8.71 19.55 -4.27
N LYS A 170 -9.98 19.88 -4.51
CA LYS A 170 -10.70 20.91 -3.74
C LYS A 170 -10.82 20.59 -2.24
N MET A 171 -10.99 19.32 -1.86
CA MET A 171 -11.11 18.92 -0.45
C MET A 171 -9.76 19.00 0.27
N LEU A 172 -8.67 18.81 -0.47
CA LEU A 172 -7.29 18.93 0.02
C LEU A 172 -6.72 20.34 -0.19
N HIS A 173 -7.58 21.35 -0.38
CA HIS A 173 -7.19 22.76 -0.54
C HIS A 173 -6.20 23.04 -1.69
N VAL A 174 -6.12 22.15 -2.68
CA VAL A 174 -5.23 22.28 -3.83
C VAL A 174 -5.84 23.24 -4.85
N GLN A 175 -5.08 24.29 -5.19
CA GLN A 175 -5.52 25.33 -6.12
C GLN A 175 -4.79 25.33 -7.48
N LYS A 176 -3.55 24.80 -7.52
CA LYS A 176 -2.71 24.79 -8.72
C LYS A 176 -2.77 23.43 -9.42
N LEU A 177 -2.80 23.43 -10.76
CA LEU A 177 -2.76 22.22 -11.61
C LEU A 177 -1.63 21.24 -11.22
N GLU A 178 -0.47 21.77 -10.82
CA GLU A 178 0.65 20.93 -10.41
C GLU A 178 0.37 20.14 -9.13
N GLY A 179 -0.29 20.77 -8.16
CA GLY A 179 -0.77 20.10 -6.95
C GLY A 179 -1.92 19.15 -7.23
N GLU A 180 -2.80 19.46 -8.20
CA GLU A 180 -3.88 18.54 -8.57
C GLU A 180 -3.30 17.21 -9.06
N THR A 181 -2.20 17.28 -9.81
CA THR A 181 -1.48 16.09 -10.27
C THR A 181 -1.01 15.20 -9.11
N VAL A 182 -0.60 15.78 -7.98
CA VAL A 182 -0.17 15.01 -6.79
C VAL A 182 -1.35 14.18 -6.26
N VAL A 183 -2.51 14.80 -6.09
CA VAL A 183 -3.74 14.11 -5.66
C VAL A 183 -4.14 13.05 -6.67
N MET A 184 -4.11 13.38 -7.97
CA MET A 184 -4.48 12.46 -9.04
C MET A 184 -3.60 11.21 -9.12
N LEU A 185 -2.31 11.32 -8.81
CA LEU A 185 -1.39 10.19 -8.76
C LEU A 185 -1.56 9.33 -7.50
N PHE A 186 -2.10 9.90 -6.42
CA PHE A 186 -2.37 9.16 -5.20
C PHE A 186 -3.64 8.31 -5.30
N ARG A 187 -4.61 8.72 -6.12
CA ARG A 187 -5.88 8.00 -6.30
C ARG A 187 -5.71 6.54 -6.76
N PRO A 188 -4.93 6.21 -7.82
CA PRO A 188 -4.68 4.81 -8.18
C PRO A 188 -3.98 4.01 -7.09
N LEU A 189 -3.02 4.61 -6.38
CA LEU A 189 -2.36 3.97 -5.24
C LEU A 189 -3.37 3.57 -4.16
N MET A 190 -4.31 4.46 -3.83
CA MET A 190 -5.36 4.16 -2.85
C MET A 190 -6.29 3.03 -3.30
N VAL A 191 -6.66 3.00 -4.59
CA VAL A 191 -7.44 1.90 -5.16
C VAL A 191 -6.68 0.58 -5.03
N ASP A 192 -5.39 0.55 -5.38
CA ASP A 192 -4.57 -0.65 -5.25
C ASP A 192 -4.47 -1.13 -3.79
N LEU A 193 -4.39 -0.21 -2.82
CA LEU A 193 -4.39 -0.56 -1.39
C LEU A 193 -5.74 -1.14 -0.92
N LEU A 194 -6.86 -0.58 -1.40
CA LEU A 194 -8.20 -1.10 -1.11
C LEU A 194 -8.38 -2.50 -1.71
N GLU A 195 -7.93 -2.72 -2.94
CA GLU A 195 -7.91 -4.03 -3.59
C GLU A 195 -7.01 -5.02 -2.82
N ALA A 196 -5.83 -4.59 -2.38
CA ALA A 196 -4.95 -5.41 -1.54
C ALA A 196 -5.59 -5.80 -0.20
N ALA A 197 -6.43 -4.93 0.35
CA ALA A 197 -7.27 -5.20 1.53
C ALA A 197 -8.52 -6.05 1.22
N GLY A 198 -8.68 -6.52 -0.02
CA GLY A 198 -9.75 -7.42 -0.46
C GLY A 198 -11.07 -6.72 -0.81
N MET A 199 -11.04 -5.46 -1.22
CA MET A 199 -12.19 -4.75 -1.81
C MET A 199 -12.30 -5.05 -3.31
N ASP A 200 -13.52 -5.09 -3.86
CA ASP A 200 -13.71 -5.25 -5.32
C ASP A 200 -13.16 -4.03 -6.08
N PRO A 201 -12.52 -4.19 -7.26
CA PRO A 201 -11.94 -3.08 -8.01
C PRO A 201 -12.93 -1.96 -8.41
N ARG A 202 -14.22 -2.27 -8.57
CA ARG A 202 -15.24 -1.26 -8.88
C ARG A 202 -15.63 -0.52 -7.61
N GLU A 203 -15.91 -1.26 -6.54
CA GLU A 203 -16.20 -0.69 -5.23
C GLU A 203 -15.07 0.22 -4.76
N ALA A 204 -13.82 -0.21 -4.91
CA ALA A 204 -12.64 0.59 -4.57
C ALA A 204 -12.57 1.92 -5.32
N ARG A 205 -13.02 1.97 -6.58
CA ARG A 205 -13.08 3.22 -7.36
C ARG A 205 -14.27 4.09 -6.96
N ASP A 206 -15.40 3.47 -6.64
CA ASP A 206 -16.64 4.14 -6.28
C ASP A 206 -16.57 4.82 -4.90
N VAL A 207 -15.67 4.37 -4.01
CA VAL A 207 -15.38 5.05 -2.73
C VAL A 207 -14.77 6.44 -2.97
N LEU A 208 -13.96 6.62 -4.02
CA LEU A 208 -13.30 7.90 -4.25
C LEU A 208 -14.30 8.94 -4.79
N PRO A 209 -14.17 10.21 -4.36
CA PRO A 209 -15.05 11.28 -4.85
C PRO A 209 -14.90 11.47 -6.36
N SER A 210 -16.02 11.76 -7.03
CA SER A 210 -16.04 12.11 -8.45
C SER A 210 -15.33 13.44 -8.70
N LEU A 211 -14.61 13.54 -9.81
CA LEU A 211 -13.87 14.75 -10.20
C LEU A 211 -14.70 15.72 -11.06
N GLN A 212 -16.03 15.54 -11.09
CA GLN A 212 -16.96 16.34 -11.90
C GLN A 212 -17.09 17.78 -11.41
#